data_AF-A0A843H9Q0-F1
#
_entry.id   AF-A0A843H9Q0-F1
#
_cell.length_a   1.000
_cell.length_b   1.000
_cell.length_c   1.000
_cell.angle_alpha   90.00
_cell.angle_beta   90.00
_cell.angle_gamma   90.00
#
_symmetry.space_group_name_H-M   'P 1'
#
loop_
_entity.id
_entity.type
_entity.pdbx_description
1 polymer ?
#
loop_
_entity_poly.entity_id
_entity_poly.type
_entity_poly.pdbx_seq_one_letter_code
_entity_poly.pdbx_strand_id
1 'polypeptide(L)'
;MSDKIKVISTVNGRCIINSRDLGLRRLWPGRGSVVVFTREQIEALMYDPAFSNMVREGYLYIEDMDVKKEIGIEPEDAEKPTIILMDDKELNRYWKIMPFAQFKIETQNLTKH
;
A
#
# COMPACT_ATOMS: atom_id res chain seq x y z
N MET A 1 10.26 13.39 -16.49
CA MET A 1 11.26 12.94 -15.49
C MET A 1 10.86 11.54 -15.05
N SER A 2 11.80 10.64 -14.76
CA SER A 2 11.47 9.25 -14.41
C SER A 2 10.96 9.21 -12.96
N ASP A 3 9.66 9.37 -12.79
CA ASP A 3 9.00 9.24 -11.50
C ASP A 3 9.00 7.77 -11.11
N LYS A 4 9.99 7.40 -10.30
CA LYS A 4 10.16 6.05 -9.78
C LYS A 4 9.24 5.86 -8.59
N ILE A 5 8.22 5.03 -8.75
CA ILE A 5 7.26 4.72 -7.69
C ILE A 5 7.73 3.46 -6.96
N LYS A 6 7.85 3.57 -5.64
CA LYS A 6 8.16 2.43 -4.76
C LYS A 6 6.89 1.74 -4.34
N VAL A 7 6.85 0.42 -4.52
CA VAL A 7 5.76 -0.44 -4.08
C VAL A 7 6.31 -1.46 -3.11
N ILE A 8 5.71 -1.52 -1.93
CA ILE A 8 6.18 -2.31 -0.78
C ILE A 8 5.22 -3.46 -0.52
N SER A 9 5.74 -4.65 -0.26
CA SER A 9 4.91 -5.77 0.22
C SER A 9 4.64 -5.66 1.71
N THR A 10 3.39 -5.81 2.13
CA THR A 10 2.99 -5.82 3.55
C THR A 10 2.79 -7.25 4.09
N VAL A 11 2.83 -8.25 3.21
CA VAL A 11 2.57 -9.65 3.56
C VAL A 11 3.84 -10.45 3.79
N ASN A 12 3.80 -11.42 4.70
CA ASN A 12 4.94 -12.30 4.98
C ASN A 12 5.23 -13.28 3.83
N GLY A 13 4.23 -13.57 2.99
CA GLY A 13 4.37 -14.45 1.83
C GLY A 13 5.04 -13.76 0.63
N ARG A 14 5.34 -14.56 -0.40
CA ARG A 14 5.83 -14.03 -1.68
C ARG A 14 4.66 -13.50 -2.49
N CYS A 15 4.79 -12.28 -3.01
CA CYS A 15 3.87 -11.72 -4.00
C CYS A 15 4.54 -11.67 -5.36
N ILE A 16 3.82 -12.09 -6.39
CA ILE A 16 4.30 -12.08 -7.77
C ILE A 16 3.24 -11.43 -8.62
N ILE A 17 3.65 -10.43 -9.39
CA ILE A 17 2.86 -9.92 -10.50
C ILE A 17 3.49 -10.47 -11.78
N ASN A 18 2.64 -11.02 -12.64
CA ASN A 18 3.04 -11.50 -13.95
C ASN A 18 2.01 -11.06 -14.98
N SER A 19 2.13 -9.80 -15.43
CA SER A 19 1.29 -9.28 -16.49
C SER A 19 1.94 -9.58 -17.84
N ARG A 20 1.38 -10.56 -18.56
CA ARG A 20 1.89 -10.96 -19.89
C ARG A 20 1.68 -9.85 -20.92
N ASP A 21 0.55 -9.18 -20.85
CA ASP A 21 0.17 -8.11 -21.79
C ASP A 21 1.10 -6.90 -21.68
N LEU A 22 1.61 -6.63 -20.48
CA LEU A 22 2.60 -5.57 -20.22
C LEU A 22 4.05 -6.05 -20.33
N GLY A 23 4.28 -7.35 -20.62
CA GLY A 23 5.62 -7.96 -20.61
C GLY A 23 6.34 -7.80 -19.26
N LEU A 24 5.58 -7.67 -18.17
CA LEU A 24 6.09 -7.21 -16.88
C LEU A 24 5.95 -8.31 -15.83
N ARG A 25 7.09 -8.67 -15.23
CA ARG A 25 7.15 -9.58 -14.09
C ARG A 25 7.91 -8.96 -12.93
N ARG A 26 7.32 -9.00 -11.74
CA ARG A 26 7.92 -8.51 -10.48
C ARG A 26 7.63 -9.46 -9.34
N LEU A 27 8.60 -9.56 -8.42
CA LEU A 27 8.58 -10.45 -7.28
C LEU A 27 8.93 -9.66 -6.02
N TRP A 28 8.08 -9.80 -5.01
CA TRP A 28 8.34 -9.41 -3.65
C TRP A 28 8.63 -10.68 -2.84
N PRO A 29 9.87 -10.90 -2.36
CA PRO A 29 10.23 -12.12 -1.64
C PRO A 29 9.55 -12.25 -0.26
N GLY A 30 9.03 -11.17 0.30
CA GLY A 30 8.36 -11.14 1.61
C GLY A 30 8.02 -9.73 2.08
N ARG A 31 7.60 -9.60 3.34
CA ARG A 31 7.19 -8.34 3.96
C ARG A 31 8.33 -7.32 3.95
N GLY A 32 8.00 -6.05 3.69
CA GLY A 32 8.94 -4.94 3.63
C GLY A 32 9.82 -4.91 2.38
N SER A 33 9.74 -5.93 1.52
CA SER A 33 10.46 -5.89 0.25
C SER A 33 9.89 -4.79 -0.65
N VAL A 34 10.77 -4.14 -1.40
CA VAL A 34 10.44 -2.98 -2.24
C VAL A 34 10.77 -3.30 -3.68
N VAL A 35 9.84 -3.00 -4.57
CA VAL A 35 10.04 -3.02 -6.01
C VAL A 35 9.76 -1.63 -6.56
N VAL A 36 10.56 -1.22 -7.53
CA VAL A 36 10.42 0.08 -8.19
C VAL A 36 9.77 -0.10 -9.55
N PHE A 37 8.81 0.78 -9.84
CA PHE A 37 8.12 0.88 -11.12
C PHE A 37 8.30 2.29 -11.69
N THR A 38 8.14 2.42 -13.00
CA THR A 38 7.87 3.74 -13.59
C THR A 38 6.39 4.08 -13.42
N ARG A 39 6.09 5.38 -13.51
CA ARG A 39 4.71 5.88 -13.53
C ARG A 39 3.82 5.15 -14.54
N GLU A 40 4.29 5.02 -15.77
CA GLU A 40 3.53 4.37 -16.85
C GLU A 40 3.26 2.89 -16.56
N GLN A 41 4.20 2.21 -15.87
CA GLN A 41 4.00 0.82 -15.46
C GLN A 41 2.93 0.69 -14.37
N ILE A 42 2.89 1.61 -13.41
CA ILE A 42 1.85 1.60 -12.36
C ILE A 42 0.50 1.92 -12.96
N GLU A 43 0.39 2.97 -13.77
CA GLU A 43 -0.85 3.34 -14.44
C GLU A 43 -1.40 2.17 -15.27
N ALA A 44 -0.55 1.50 -16.04
CA ALA A 44 -0.93 0.32 -16.80
C ALA A 44 -1.34 -0.87 -15.91
N LEU A 45 -0.60 -1.11 -14.81
CA LEU A 45 -0.91 -2.18 -13.87
C LEU A 45 -2.19 -1.93 -13.08
N MET A 46 -2.61 -0.69 -12.85
CA MET A 46 -3.87 -0.40 -12.17
C MET A 46 -5.10 -0.86 -12.96
N TYR A 47 -4.96 -1.10 -14.27
CA TYR A 47 -5.99 -1.76 -15.09
C TYR A 47 -5.99 -3.29 -14.94
N ASP A 48 -4.93 -3.90 -14.40
CA ASP A 48 -4.90 -5.32 -14.05
C ASP A 48 -5.68 -5.52 -12.73
N PRO A 49 -6.78 -6.30 -12.73
CA PRO A 49 -7.61 -6.45 -11.54
C PRO A 49 -6.86 -7.08 -10.36
N ALA A 50 -5.91 -7.97 -10.61
CA ALA A 50 -5.17 -8.62 -9.53
C ALA A 50 -4.22 -7.63 -8.85
N PHE A 51 -3.52 -6.79 -9.63
CA PHE A 51 -2.68 -5.74 -9.07
C PHE A 51 -3.49 -4.68 -8.32
N SER A 52 -4.54 -4.14 -8.95
CA SER A 52 -5.39 -3.13 -8.33
C SER A 52 -5.99 -3.62 -7.00
N ASN A 53 -6.48 -4.86 -6.95
CA ASN A 53 -6.99 -5.43 -5.71
C ASN A 53 -5.89 -5.61 -4.66
N MET A 54 -4.68 -6.01 -5.06
CA MET A 54 -3.55 -6.11 -4.13
C MET A 54 -3.21 -4.78 -3.46
N VAL A 55 -3.32 -3.67 -4.19
CA VAL A 55 -3.06 -2.34 -3.64
C VAL A 55 -4.23 -1.87 -2.76
N ARG A 56 -5.48 -2.05 -3.21
CA ARG A 56 -6.69 -1.65 -2.47
C ARG A 56 -6.94 -2.45 -1.19
N GLU A 57 -6.53 -3.71 -1.14
CA GLU A 57 -6.60 -4.55 0.07
C GLU A 57 -5.35 -4.37 0.96
N GLY A 58 -4.37 -3.57 0.52
CA GLY A 58 -3.17 -3.26 1.29
C GLY A 58 -2.12 -4.37 1.33
N TYR A 59 -2.20 -5.40 0.47
CA TYR A 59 -1.11 -6.38 0.31
C TYR A 59 0.15 -5.77 -0.31
N LEU A 60 -0.06 -4.78 -1.20
CA LEU A 60 0.97 -3.91 -1.75
C LEU A 60 0.67 -2.47 -1.34
N TYR A 61 1.70 -1.74 -0.96
CA TYR A 61 1.58 -0.38 -0.45
C TYR A 61 2.44 0.59 -1.27
N ILE A 62 1.86 1.73 -1.66
CA ILE A 62 2.53 2.86 -2.29
C ILE A 62 2.68 3.95 -1.23
N GLU A 63 3.91 4.38 -0.96
CA GLU A 63 4.18 5.39 0.08
C GLU A 63 3.71 6.79 -0.34
N ASP A 64 3.91 7.14 -1.61
CA ASP A 64 3.65 8.47 -2.14
C ASP A 64 2.15 8.77 -2.25
N MET A 65 1.69 9.80 -1.53
CA MET A 65 0.28 10.19 -1.50
C MET A 65 -0.18 10.79 -2.82
N ASP A 66 0.66 11.62 -3.44
CA ASP A 66 0.30 12.30 -4.69
C ASP A 66 0.10 11.27 -5.80
N VAL A 67 1.00 10.29 -5.87
CA VAL A 67 0.85 9.15 -6.78
C VAL A 67 -0.43 8.37 -6.49
N LYS A 68 -0.76 8.10 -5.22
CA LYS A 68 -1.98 7.37 -4.85
C LYS A 68 -3.26 8.10 -5.26
N LYS A 69 -3.27 9.44 -5.18
CA LYS A 69 -4.39 10.26 -5.65
C LYS A 69 -4.53 10.21 -7.16
N GLU A 70 -3.42 10.43 -7.86
CA GLU A 70 -3.38 10.46 -9.33
C GLU A 70 -3.86 9.15 -9.96
N ILE A 71 -3.51 8.00 -9.35
CA ILE A 71 -3.91 6.68 -9.85
C ILE A 71 -5.25 6.19 -9.26
N GLY A 72 -5.97 7.05 -8.55
CA GLY A 72 -7.32 6.79 -8.06
C GLY A 72 -7.41 5.75 -6.94
N ILE A 73 -6.35 5.56 -6.15
CA ILE A 73 -6.39 4.77 -4.90
C ILE A 73 -6.99 5.61 -3.78
N GLU A 74 -6.62 6.88 -3.73
CA GLU A 74 -7.09 7.84 -2.72
C GLU A 74 -7.91 8.96 -3.42
N PRO A 75 -8.93 9.54 -2.76
CA PRO A 75 -9.62 10.73 -3.26
C PRO A 75 -8.67 11.91 -3.50
N GLU A 76 -8.98 12.77 -4.47
CA GLU A 76 -8.13 13.95 -4.79
C GLU A 76 -7.95 14.90 -3.59
N ASP A 77 -8.98 15.03 -2.77
CA ASP A 77 -9.02 15.85 -1.56
C ASP A 77 -8.51 15.13 -0.31
N ALA A 78 -8.06 13.88 -0.41
CA ALA A 78 -7.64 13.11 0.76
C ALA A 78 -6.41 13.71 1.45
N GLU A 79 -6.54 14.10 2.72
CA GLU A 79 -5.42 14.55 3.55
C GLU A 79 -4.66 13.40 4.23
N LYS A 80 -5.30 12.23 4.32
CA LYS A 80 -4.78 11.03 4.98
C LYS A 80 -5.05 9.79 4.12
N PRO A 81 -4.19 8.77 4.19
CA PRO A 81 -4.38 7.56 3.39
C PRO A 81 -5.51 6.71 3.99
N THR A 82 -6.28 6.06 3.11
CA THR A 82 -7.30 5.09 3.50
C THR A 82 -6.68 3.86 4.18
N ILE A 83 -5.48 3.46 3.74
CA ILE A 83 -4.70 2.39 4.36
C ILE A 83 -3.50 2.98 5.11
N ILE A 84 -3.46 2.74 6.42
CA ILE A 84 -2.36 3.15 7.29
C ILE A 84 -1.44 1.95 7.48
N LEU A 85 -0.21 2.06 6.97
CA LEU A 85 0.82 1.08 7.21
C LEU A 85 1.38 1.25 8.64
N MET A 86 1.34 0.18 9.42
CA MET A 86 1.93 0.12 10.77
C MET A 86 3.07 -0.89 10.80
N ASP A 87 4.11 -0.59 11.57
CA ASP A 87 5.18 -1.55 11.82
C ASP A 87 4.75 -2.62 12.85
N ASP A 88 5.55 -3.68 12.99
CA ASP A 88 5.24 -4.79 13.91
C ASP A 88 5.20 -4.35 15.39
N LYS A 89 5.97 -3.32 15.77
CA LYS A 89 6.02 -2.80 17.14
C LYS A 89 4.76 -2.00 17.45
N GLU A 90 4.31 -1.16 16.51
CA GLU A 90 3.06 -0.42 16.55
C GLU A 90 1.89 -1.40 16.63
N LEU A 91 1.82 -2.37 15.71
CA LEU A 91 0.79 -3.42 15.73
C LEU A 91 0.75 -4.18 17.06
N ASN A 92 1.91 -4.57 17.59
CA ASN A 92 1.98 -5.25 18.88
C ASN A 92 1.49 -4.36 20.04
N ARG A 93 1.80 -3.05 20.01
CA ARG A 93 1.28 -2.10 21.00
C ARG A 93 -0.24 -2.01 20.91
N TYR A 94 -0.80 -1.80 19.72
CA TYR A 94 -2.24 -1.65 19.50
C TYR A 94 -3.02 -2.92 19.87
N TRP A 95 -2.49 -4.11 19.55
CA TRP A 95 -3.22 -5.36 19.74
C TRP A 95 -3.04 -6.03 21.11
N LYS A 96 -1.87 -5.89 21.74
CA LYS A 96 -1.56 -6.69 22.95
C LYS A 96 -1.32 -5.88 24.21
N ILE A 97 -0.92 -4.62 24.07
CA ILE A 97 -0.42 -3.82 25.20
C ILE A 97 -1.42 -2.71 25.56
N MET A 98 -2.00 -2.06 24.56
CA MET A 98 -2.82 -0.87 24.75
C MET A 98 -4.17 -1.20 25.41
N PRO A 99 -4.57 -0.48 26.48
CA PRO A 99 -5.90 -0.60 27.04
C PRO A 99 -6.98 -0.25 26.01
N PHE A 100 -8.10 -0.97 26.02
CA PHE A 100 -9.17 -0.80 25.03
C PHE A 100 -9.69 0.64 24.91
N ALA A 101 -9.81 1.36 26.02
CA ALA A 101 -10.24 2.76 26.02
C ALA A 101 -9.27 3.66 25.24
N GLN A 102 -7.96 3.44 25.42
CA GLN A 102 -6.93 4.16 24.68
C GLN A 102 -6.90 3.75 23.21
N PHE A 103 -7.05 2.46 22.91
CA PHE A 103 -7.16 1.93 21.55
C PHE A 103 -8.27 2.60 20.76
N LYS A 104 -9.46 2.73 21.37
CA LYS A 104 -10.61 3.40 20.74
C LYS A 104 -10.30 4.87 20.39
N ILE A 105 -9.61 5.58 21.27
CA ILE A 105 -9.24 6.99 21.05
C ILE A 105 -8.17 7.11 19.95
N GLU A 106 -7.09 6.32 20.04
CA GLU A 106 -5.98 6.39 19.08
C GLU A 106 -6.45 5.98 17.66
N THR A 107 -7.24 4.91 17.53
CA THR A 107 -7.80 4.50 16.22
C THR A 107 -8.74 5.53 15.63
N GLN A 108 -9.56 6.21 16.44
CA GLN A 108 -10.40 7.31 15.96
C GLN A 108 -9.57 8.50 15.45
N ASN A 109 -8.43 8.81 16.07
CA ASN A 109 -7.57 9.89 15.60
C ASN A 109 -6.86 9.54 14.28
N LEU A 110 -6.54 8.27 14.08
CA LEU A 110 -5.97 7.76 12.84
C LEU A 110 -6.96 7.82 11.66
N THR A 111 -8.26 7.59 11.92
CA THR A 111 -9.29 7.53 10.87
C THR A 111 -10.15 8.77 10.71
N LYS A 112 -9.92 9.82 11.51
CA LYS A 112 -10.60 11.12 11.34
C LYS A 112 -10.12 11.78 10.03
N HIS A 113 -11.00 11.80 9.04
CA HIS A 113 -10.98 12.64 7.86
C HIS A 113 -11.56 14.02 8.19
#